data_AF-A0A662GBV5-F1
#
_entry.id   AF-A0A662GBV5-F1
#
_cell.length_a   1.000
_cell.length_b   1.000
_cell.length_c   1.000
_cell.angle_alpha   90.00
_cell.angle_beta   90.00
_cell.angle_gamma   90.00
#
_symmetry.space_group_name_H-M   'P 1'
#
loop_
_entity.id
_entity.type
_entity.pdbx_description
1 polymer ?
#
loop_
_entity_poly.entity_id
_entity_poly.type
_entity_poly.pdbx_seq_one_letter_code
_entity_poly.pdbx_strand_id
1 'polypeptide(L)'
;MEKVFYLSFILDSWREDIKPIVRNKIEELDKIGVKILDWNMNEDELKLNMVLIGPKNIINVLNNIHKIFSNLLKRYDIKIINIVNSELKFLDINPSFIKSMLNLWDTYIEIFKLIREKGWKIFFDNKFKDKFIKLGLIDYNLNLTTRGESLKHFRKRIDKFIQKYHILLGLNKNKLIILSALYFMNNRDINSFLNLIGLLYPEINVIEILDELRNNGTIHISRNMLTLDRNLEKFWRDLNEIVTLLERNSYGKGVLEKVFEKIDEKVDFIILGNGDLSSFSSLKILESLVKAGIDMSKCIRVVDKLYERKIDRIVSSREIASNIVNILNILYPSILLSAKYDFYINTRKYLYIEGGKPFTYRNIRKMVEDRWFKKISLKPISSVVDEIIENIYDSIRDIYLSSSPWLYLSRKNIEIPLDLIGKVIDENIRTSMQYVDQLLYKDKIQIMNDILGKINTYIDRVKFIKKVVKLNETLSQILLNKIKYMVYDFSSILLICLNIIPGSDPMVNLLALVKRTKMLRKGVKDENLMKFYNRIIQFTRLSINQFNSNVINISILDIIEKILLQINELKEYLCEIK
;
A
#
# COMPACT_ATOMS: atom_id res chain seq x y z
N MET A 1 3.62 2.45 31.57
CA MET A 1 3.79 2.20 30.13
C MET A 1 4.71 3.26 29.59
N GLU A 2 5.88 2.83 29.15
CA GLU A 2 6.82 3.64 28.37
C GLU A 2 6.18 3.96 27.03
N LYS A 3 6.47 5.13 26.48
CA LYS A 3 5.93 5.59 25.20
C LYS A 3 7.07 5.66 24.18
N VAL A 4 6.76 5.29 22.95
CA VAL A 4 7.69 5.40 21.82
C VAL A 4 7.44 6.74 21.12
N PHE A 5 8.49 7.48 20.81
CA PHE A 5 8.44 8.76 20.13
C PHE A 5 9.31 8.74 18.89
N TYR A 6 8.80 9.37 17.84
CA TYR A 6 9.57 9.69 16.64
C TYR A 6 9.91 11.18 16.65
N LEU A 7 11.18 11.47 16.42
CA LEU A 7 11.72 12.81 16.40
C LEU A 7 12.53 13.02 15.12
N SER A 8 12.15 14.01 14.30
CA SER A 8 12.83 14.33 13.04
C SER A 8 13.21 15.80 12.98
N PHE A 9 14.49 16.07 12.79
CA PHE A 9 15.03 17.41 12.54
C PHE A 9 15.24 17.57 11.04
N ILE A 10 14.48 18.46 10.41
CA ILE A 10 14.65 18.83 9.00
C ILE A 10 15.72 19.92 8.93
N LEU A 11 16.76 19.68 8.14
CA LEU A 11 17.98 20.48 8.06
C LEU A 11 18.06 21.20 6.71
N ASP A 12 18.76 22.33 6.65
CA ASP A 12 19.03 23.06 5.40
C ASP A 12 20.20 22.51 4.59
N SER A 13 21.15 21.88 5.28
CA SER A 13 22.42 21.43 4.74
C SER A 13 22.98 20.29 5.60
N TRP A 14 24.03 19.63 5.08
CA TRP A 14 24.67 18.51 5.75
C TRP A 14 26.19 18.57 5.60
N ARG A 15 26.92 18.13 6.63
CA ARG A 15 28.38 17.94 6.59
C ARG A 15 28.74 16.58 7.18
N GLU A 16 29.56 15.79 6.49
CA GLU A 16 29.88 14.40 6.90
C GLU A 16 30.62 14.31 8.24
N ASP A 17 31.41 15.33 8.57
CA ASP A 17 32.17 15.47 9.81
C ASP A 17 31.27 15.60 11.07
N ILE A 18 29.99 15.93 10.92
CA ILE A 18 29.04 15.97 12.04
C ILE A 18 28.59 14.58 12.49
N LYS A 19 28.63 13.56 11.63
CA LYS A 19 28.06 12.23 11.90
C LYS A 19 28.65 11.56 13.16
N PRO A 20 29.98 11.55 13.37
CA PRO A 20 30.58 11.01 14.59
C PRO A 20 30.18 11.82 15.84
N ILE A 21 29.97 13.12 15.68
CA ILE A 21 29.67 14.06 16.76
C ILE A 21 28.23 13.88 17.24
N VAL A 22 27.30 13.73 16.30
CA VAL A 22 25.90 13.37 16.58
C VAL A 22 25.83 12.02 17.26
N ARG A 23 26.59 11.03 16.80
CA ARG A 23 26.69 9.71 17.44
C ARG A 23 27.12 9.82 18.91
N ASN A 24 28.20 10.55 19.19
CA ASN A 24 28.67 10.75 20.57
C ASN A 24 27.59 11.44 21.43
N LYS A 25 26.86 12.41 20.86
CA LYS A 25 25.80 13.10 21.59
C LYS A 25 24.58 12.23 21.87
N ILE A 26 24.28 11.29 20.98
CA ILE A 26 23.22 10.30 21.15
C ILE A 26 23.57 9.31 22.27
N GLU A 27 24.82 8.87 22.34
CA GLU A 27 25.31 8.02 23.44
C GLU A 27 25.25 8.73 24.81
N GLU A 28 25.33 10.07 24.85
CA GLU A 28 25.09 10.84 26.07
C GLU A 28 23.61 10.95 26.46
N LEU A 29 22.68 10.85 25.50
CA LEU A 29 21.23 10.94 25.76
C LEU A 29 20.67 9.72 26.48
N ASP A 30 21.28 8.54 26.28
CA ASP A 30 20.94 7.30 27.02
C ASP A 30 21.08 7.49 28.55
N LYS A 31 21.93 8.43 29.00
CA LYS A 31 22.16 8.75 30.42
C LYS A 31 21.05 9.60 31.07
N ILE A 32 20.11 10.14 30.29
CA ILE A 32 19.03 11.03 30.76
C ILE A 32 17.69 10.27 30.92
N GLY A 33 17.72 8.93 30.94
CA GLY A 33 16.53 8.10 31.14
C GLY A 33 15.63 7.96 29.89
N VAL A 34 16.20 8.19 28.70
CA VAL A 34 15.59 7.89 27.41
C VAL A 34 16.45 6.85 26.73
N LYS A 35 15.84 5.74 26.30
CA LYS A 35 16.52 4.73 25.50
C LYS A 35 16.35 5.08 24.03
N ILE A 36 17.45 5.29 23.32
CA ILE A 36 17.40 5.51 21.87
C ILE A 36 17.33 4.14 21.18
N LEU A 37 16.22 3.86 20.49
CA LEU A 37 16.02 2.60 19.76
C LEU A 37 16.81 2.58 18.46
N ASP A 38 16.77 3.68 17.72
CA ASP A 38 17.50 3.85 16.49
C ASP A 38 17.63 5.34 16.17
N TRP A 39 18.61 5.67 15.38
CA TRP A 39 18.76 6.99 14.82
C TRP A 39 19.44 6.91 13.46
N ASN A 40 19.04 7.82 12.58
CA ASN A 40 19.68 7.94 11.30
C ASN A 40 19.75 9.40 10.86
N MET A 41 20.71 9.65 9.99
CA MET A 41 20.76 10.87 9.22
C MET A 41 20.44 10.47 7.79
N ASN A 42 19.25 10.88 7.34
CA ASN A 42 18.79 10.74 5.98
C ASN A 42 19.31 11.95 5.19
N GLU A 43 20.47 11.79 4.57
CA GLU A 43 21.15 12.84 3.80
C GLU A 43 20.38 13.20 2.53
N ASP A 44 19.57 12.28 1.97
CA ASP A 44 18.75 12.52 0.78
C ASP A 44 17.61 13.49 1.08
N GLU A 45 17.01 13.37 2.27
CA GLU A 45 15.92 14.23 2.75
C GLU A 45 16.40 15.39 3.64
N LEU A 46 17.70 15.47 3.93
CA LEU A 46 18.30 16.36 4.93
C LEU A 46 17.60 16.25 6.30
N LYS A 47 17.39 15.03 6.78
CA LYS A 47 16.75 14.78 8.09
C LYS A 47 17.67 14.06 9.05
N LEU A 48 17.69 14.49 10.31
CA LEU A 48 18.16 13.68 11.43
C LEU A 48 16.94 13.08 12.13
N ASN A 49 16.78 11.77 12.05
CA ASN A 49 15.68 11.04 12.66
C ASN A 49 16.17 10.26 13.88
N MET A 50 15.36 10.23 14.92
CA MET A 50 15.59 9.49 16.15
C MET A 50 14.29 8.84 16.62
N VAL A 51 14.40 7.58 17.04
CA VAL A 51 13.31 6.83 17.67
C VAL A 51 13.68 6.60 19.14
N LEU A 52 12.82 7.07 20.03
CA LEU A 52 13.11 7.19 21.46
C LEU A 52 12.06 6.44 22.28
N ILE A 53 12.47 5.68 23.28
CA ILE A 53 11.60 5.19 24.36
C ILE A 53 11.84 6.05 25.58
N GLY A 54 10.77 6.56 26.19
CA GLY A 54 10.92 7.25 27.46
C GLY A 54 9.67 7.34 28.33
N PRO A 55 9.79 8.00 29.50
CA PRO A 55 8.76 8.02 30.53
C PRO A 55 7.53 8.83 30.11
N LYS A 56 6.43 8.72 30.86
CA LYS A 56 5.17 9.44 30.58
C LYS A 56 5.34 10.97 30.44
N ASN A 57 6.35 11.58 31.08
CA ASN A 57 6.71 13.01 30.99
C ASN A 57 7.81 13.31 29.96
N ILE A 58 7.75 12.66 28.79
CA ILE A 58 8.72 12.78 27.69
C ILE A 58 8.88 14.21 27.12
N ILE A 59 7.90 15.11 27.30
CA ILE A 59 7.91 16.47 26.71
C ILE A 59 9.13 17.27 27.17
N ASN A 60 9.47 17.19 28.46
CA ASN A 60 10.66 17.86 29.00
C ASN A 60 11.95 17.26 28.44
N VAL A 61 11.96 15.95 28.19
CA VAL A 61 13.12 15.28 27.60
C VAL A 61 13.28 15.62 26.13
N LEU A 62 12.18 15.65 25.36
CA LEU A 62 12.16 16.09 23.96
C LEU A 62 12.64 17.54 23.82
N ASN A 63 12.20 18.45 24.70
CA ASN A 63 12.68 19.83 24.72
C ASN A 63 14.20 19.92 25.01
N ASN A 64 14.72 19.07 25.89
CA ASN A 64 16.16 18.99 26.15
C ASN A 64 16.92 18.45 24.93
N ILE A 65 16.42 17.39 24.29
CA ILE A 65 16.98 16.84 23.05
C ILE A 65 16.99 17.91 21.95
N HIS A 66 15.89 18.65 21.79
CA HIS A 66 15.80 19.76 20.84
C HIS A 66 16.87 20.82 21.11
N LYS A 67 17.04 21.26 22.36
CA LYS A 67 18.07 22.25 22.74
C LYS A 67 19.48 21.73 22.47
N ILE A 68 19.75 20.48 22.83
CA ILE A 68 21.06 19.84 22.62
C ILE A 68 21.41 19.81 21.13
N PHE A 69 20.51 19.31 20.28
CA PHE A 69 20.76 19.22 18.85
C PHE A 69 20.73 20.56 18.14
N SER A 70 19.88 21.50 18.55
CA SER A 70 19.88 22.85 18.00
C SER A 70 21.20 23.57 18.27
N ASN A 71 21.72 23.47 19.49
CA ASN A 71 23.02 24.04 19.84
C ASN A 71 24.16 23.32 19.13
N LEU A 72 24.08 22.00 18.98
CA LEU A 72 25.09 21.21 18.27
C LEU A 72 25.14 21.62 16.81
N LEU A 73 24.03 21.56 16.09
CA LEU A 73 23.96 21.79 14.64
C LEU A 73 24.29 23.25 14.29
N LYS A 74 23.86 24.21 15.12
CA LYS A 74 24.18 25.63 14.96
C LYS A 74 25.69 25.90 15.03
N ARG A 75 26.46 25.14 15.81
CA ARG A 75 27.94 25.30 15.90
C ARG A 75 28.66 24.93 14.61
N TYR A 76 28.00 24.22 13.70
CA TYR A 76 28.55 23.80 12.42
C TYR A 76 27.83 24.43 11.23
N ASP A 77 27.15 25.56 11.46
CA ASP A 77 26.38 26.31 10.47
C ASP A 77 25.24 25.53 9.79
N ILE A 78 24.73 24.48 10.44
CA ILE A 78 23.54 23.75 9.97
C ILE A 78 22.29 24.33 10.64
N LYS A 79 21.33 24.80 9.84
CA LYS A 79 20.05 25.31 10.36
C LYS A 79 19.00 24.21 10.38
N ILE A 80 18.27 24.13 11.48
CA ILE A 80 17.07 23.32 11.59
C ILE A 80 15.91 24.13 10.98
N ILE A 81 15.37 23.67 9.86
CA ILE A 81 14.20 24.24 9.19
C ILE A 81 12.94 23.94 9.99
N ASN A 82 12.80 22.70 10.47
CA ASN A 82 11.62 22.25 11.18
C ASN A 82 11.95 21.07 12.10
N ILE A 83 11.16 20.88 13.16
CA ILE A 83 11.24 19.71 14.02
C ILE A 83 9.86 19.05 14.06
N VAL A 84 9.81 17.78 13.65
CA VAL A 84 8.61 16.94 13.75
C VAL A 84 8.76 16.04 14.96
N ASN A 85 7.77 16.10 15.85
CA ASN A 85 7.68 15.22 17.00
C ASN A 85 6.30 14.55 17.01
N SER A 86 6.29 13.23 17.05
CA SER A 86 5.05 12.46 17.14
C SER A 86 5.18 11.34 18.15
N GLU A 87 4.25 11.29 19.09
CA GLU A 87 4.02 10.09 19.90
C GLU A 87 3.58 8.97 18.94
N LEU A 88 4.37 7.92 18.88
CA LEU A 88 4.03 6.72 18.14
C LEU A 88 3.02 5.96 18.98
N LYS A 89 1.74 6.24 18.75
CA LYS A 89 0.66 5.39 19.23
C LYS A 89 0.85 4.03 18.58
N PHE A 90 1.03 2.97 19.38
CA PHE A 90 0.75 1.61 18.90
C PHE A 90 -0.60 1.67 18.20
N LEU A 91 -0.61 1.49 16.88
CA LEU A 91 -1.76 1.75 16.04
C LEU A 91 -2.98 1.05 16.62
N ASP A 92 -3.98 1.83 17.04
CA ASP A 92 -5.34 1.36 17.17
C ASP A 92 -5.67 0.62 15.86
N ILE A 93 -6.06 -0.65 16.01
CA ILE A 93 -6.32 -1.57 14.90
C ILE A 93 -7.10 -0.83 13.79
N ASN A 94 -6.55 -0.83 12.57
CA ASN A 94 -7.10 -0.09 11.44
C ASN A 94 -8.61 -0.43 11.28
N PRO A 95 -9.54 0.55 11.34
CA PRO A 95 -10.97 0.31 11.17
C PRO A 95 -11.30 -0.46 9.88
N SER A 96 -10.53 -0.30 8.80
CA SER A 96 -10.72 -1.07 7.57
C SER A 96 -10.39 -2.55 7.75
N PHE A 97 -9.38 -2.88 8.56
CA PHE A 97 -9.03 -4.27 8.89
C PHE A 97 -10.12 -4.92 9.75
N ILE A 98 -10.62 -4.19 10.76
CA ILE A 98 -11.75 -4.64 11.58
C ILE A 98 -12.96 -4.94 10.69
N LYS A 99 -13.31 -4.01 9.79
CA LYS A 99 -14.42 -4.20 8.85
C LYS A 99 -14.23 -5.43 7.95
N SER A 100 -13.02 -5.65 7.45
CA SER A 100 -12.71 -6.83 6.64
C SER A 100 -12.88 -8.14 7.41
N MET A 101 -12.39 -8.20 8.65
CA MET A 101 -12.55 -9.38 9.52
C MET A 101 -14.02 -9.66 9.87
N LEU A 102 -14.79 -8.61 10.19
CA LEU A 102 -16.23 -8.75 10.46
C LEU A 102 -17.00 -9.24 9.23
N ASN A 103 -16.71 -8.70 8.05
CA ASN A 103 -17.32 -9.13 6.79
C ASN A 103 -17.00 -10.60 6.48
N LEU A 104 -15.78 -11.04 6.81
CA LEU A 104 -15.35 -12.42 6.60
C LEU A 104 -16.14 -13.39 7.50
N TRP A 105 -16.31 -13.07 8.78
CA TRP A 105 -17.13 -13.89 9.67
C TRP A 105 -18.61 -13.89 9.26
N ASP A 106 -19.18 -12.75 8.86
CA ASP A 106 -20.55 -12.64 8.36
C ASP A 106 -20.78 -13.54 7.14
N THR A 107 -19.84 -13.51 6.19
CA THR A 107 -19.82 -14.38 5.00
C THR A 107 -19.92 -15.86 5.37
N TYR A 108 -19.08 -16.32 6.31
CA TYR A 108 -19.10 -17.73 6.73
C TYR A 108 -20.33 -18.11 7.55
N ILE A 109 -20.85 -17.21 8.37
CA ILE A 109 -22.13 -17.43 9.08
C ILE A 109 -23.26 -17.60 8.08
N GLU A 110 -23.31 -16.78 7.02
CA GLU A 110 -24.31 -16.89 5.97
C GLU A 110 -24.21 -18.24 5.23
N ILE A 111 -22.99 -18.69 4.93
CA ILE A 111 -22.75 -20.01 4.33
C ILE A 111 -23.24 -21.13 5.26
N PHE A 112 -22.92 -21.06 6.54
CA PHE A 112 -23.32 -22.07 7.53
C PHE A 112 -24.84 -22.10 7.75
N LYS A 113 -25.51 -20.93 7.70
CA LYS A 113 -26.98 -20.84 7.66
C LYS A 113 -27.56 -21.59 6.46
N LEU A 114 -27.03 -21.33 5.26
CA LEU A 114 -27.48 -21.99 4.03
C LEU A 114 -27.27 -23.51 4.06
N ILE A 115 -26.10 -23.97 4.53
CA ILE A 115 -25.81 -25.40 4.68
C ILE A 115 -26.78 -26.04 5.68
N ARG A 116 -27.11 -25.36 6.78
CA ARG A 116 -28.09 -25.84 7.75
C ARG A 116 -29.49 -26.00 7.13
N GLU A 117 -29.95 -24.99 6.41
CA GLU A 117 -31.33 -24.93 5.90
C GLU A 117 -31.58 -25.87 4.73
N LYS A 118 -30.58 -26.07 3.86
CA LYS A 118 -30.75 -26.77 2.58
C LYS A 118 -29.81 -27.97 2.40
N GLY A 119 -28.90 -28.19 3.35
CA GLY A 119 -27.88 -29.22 3.27
C GLY A 119 -26.78 -28.91 2.24
N TRP A 120 -25.74 -29.74 2.22
CA TRP A 120 -24.58 -29.59 1.32
C TRP A 120 -24.89 -29.69 -0.18
N LYS A 121 -26.07 -30.21 -0.55
CA LYS A 121 -26.48 -30.26 -1.95
C LYS A 121 -26.80 -28.88 -2.54
N ILE A 122 -26.97 -27.86 -1.68
CA ILE A 122 -27.27 -26.49 -2.11
C ILE A 122 -26.22 -25.94 -3.08
N PHE A 123 -24.95 -26.34 -2.95
CA PHE A 123 -23.86 -25.88 -3.84
C PHE A 123 -24.05 -26.22 -5.31
N PHE A 124 -24.93 -27.18 -5.62
CA PHE A 124 -25.26 -27.60 -6.98
C PHE A 124 -26.66 -27.14 -7.42
N ASP A 125 -27.36 -26.36 -6.60
CA ASP A 125 -28.66 -25.79 -6.94
C ASP A 125 -28.48 -24.49 -7.75
N ASN A 126 -28.93 -24.52 -9.01
CA ASN A 126 -28.85 -23.39 -9.93
C ASN A 126 -29.51 -22.12 -9.38
N LYS A 127 -30.50 -22.21 -8.48
CA LYS A 127 -31.16 -21.04 -7.86
C LYS A 127 -30.22 -20.23 -6.96
N PHE A 128 -29.15 -20.84 -6.46
CA PHE A 128 -28.19 -20.18 -5.56
C PHE A 128 -26.85 -19.90 -6.23
N LYS A 129 -26.72 -20.17 -7.53
CA LYS A 129 -25.48 -20.00 -8.32
C LYS A 129 -24.88 -18.61 -8.14
N ASP A 130 -25.67 -17.55 -8.41
CA ASP A 130 -25.19 -16.17 -8.31
C ASP A 130 -24.73 -15.80 -6.89
N LYS A 131 -25.38 -16.39 -5.88
CA LYS A 131 -25.02 -16.18 -4.48
C LYS A 131 -23.68 -16.85 -4.16
N PHE A 132 -23.46 -18.08 -4.60
CA PHE A 132 -22.19 -18.78 -4.36
C PHE A 132 -21.02 -18.24 -5.18
N ILE A 133 -21.28 -17.72 -6.39
CA ILE A 133 -20.28 -16.97 -7.17
C ILE A 133 -19.88 -15.70 -6.41
N LYS A 134 -20.85 -14.92 -5.90
CA LYS A 134 -20.58 -13.71 -5.09
C LYS A 134 -19.79 -14.01 -3.81
N LEU A 135 -20.04 -15.16 -3.18
CA LEU A 135 -19.32 -15.62 -1.99
C LEU A 135 -17.95 -16.25 -2.32
N GLY A 136 -17.61 -16.38 -3.61
CA GLY A 136 -16.35 -16.94 -4.08
C GLY A 136 -16.19 -18.44 -3.82
N LEU A 137 -17.29 -19.20 -3.73
CA LEU A 137 -17.28 -20.64 -3.42
C LEU A 137 -17.32 -21.52 -4.68
N ILE A 138 -17.91 -20.99 -5.75
CA ILE A 138 -17.89 -21.60 -7.08
C ILE A 138 -17.45 -20.55 -8.09
N ASP A 139 -16.75 -20.97 -9.13
CA ASP A 139 -16.39 -20.11 -10.25
C ASP A 139 -17.57 -19.97 -11.23
N TYR A 140 -17.39 -19.14 -12.26
CA TYR A 140 -18.41 -18.94 -13.29
C TYR A 140 -18.70 -20.20 -14.12
N ASN A 141 -17.77 -21.16 -14.14
CA ASN A 141 -17.89 -22.46 -14.78
C ASN A 141 -18.56 -23.51 -13.88
N LEU A 142 -19.13 -23.10 -12.74
CA LEU A 142 -19.78 -23.98 -11.75
C LEU A 142 -18.83 -24.97 -11.06
N ASN A 143 -17.52 -24.78 -11.17
CA ASN A 143 -16.56 -25.58 -10.41
C ASN A 143 -16.39 -24.99 -9.01
N LEU A 144 -16.17 -25.84 -8.00
CA LEU A 144 -15.78 -25.36 -6.68
C LEU A 144 -14.46 -24.59 -6.79
N THR A 145 -14.43 -23.37 -6.24
CA THR A 145 -13.17 -22.66 -6.03
C THR A 145 -12.38 -23.37 -4.93
N THR A 146 -11.14 -22.95 -4.71
CA THR A 146 -10.35 -23.41 -3.55
C THR A 146 -11.06 -23.17 -2.21
N ARG A 147 -11.89 -22.12 -2.10
CA ARG A 147 -12.76 -21.87 -0.94
C ARG A 147 -13.92 -22.86 -0.85
N GLY A 148 -14.54 -23.19 -1.97
CA GLY A 148 -15.54 -24.26 -2.05
C GLY A 148 -14.99 -25.64 -1.68
N GLU A 149 -13.81 -25.99 -2.20
CA GLU A 149 -13.12 -27.25 -1.87
C GLU A 149 -12.68 -27.31 -0.40
N SER A 150 -12.23 -26.19 0.17
CA SER A 150 -11.91 -26.10 1.61
C SER A 150 -13.12 -26.37 2.50
N LEU A 151 -14.29 -25.82 2.17
CA LEU A 151 -15.56 -26.11 2.87
C LEU A 151 -15.90 -27.59 2.79
N LYS A 152 -15.82 -28.19 1.59
CA LYS A 152 -16.07 -29.62 1.38
C LYS A 152 -15.09 -30.48 2.19
N HIS A 153 -13.81 -30.12 2.21
CA HIS A 153 -12.76 -30.80 2.98
C HIS A 153 -13.05 -30.81 4.48
N PHE A 154 -13.49 -29.68 5.05
CA PHE A 154 -13.80 -29.55 6.48
C PHE A 154 -15.25 -29.82 6.86
N ARG A 155 -16.03 -30.42 5.95
CA ARG A 155 -17.47 -30.69 6.12
C ARG A 155 -17.84 -31.25 7.49
N LYS A 156 -17.18 -32.30 7.98
CA LYS A 156 -17.48 -32.92 9.29
C LYS A 156 -17.35 -31.94 10.46
N ARG A 157 -16.36 -31.03 10.41
CA ARG A 157 -16.12 -30.04 11.48
C ARG A 157 -17.14 -28.91 11.42
N ILE A 158 -17.51 -28.50 10.21
CA ILE A 158 -18.57 -27.52 9.96
C ILE A 158 -19.92 -28.06 10.42
N ASP A 159 -20.26 -29.30 10.09
CA ASP A 159 -21.52 -29.94 10.50
C ASP A 159 -21.64 -29.98 12.03
N LYS A 160 -20.55 -30.34 12.75
CA LYS A 160 -20.50 -30.29 14.22
C LYS A 160 -20.70 -28.88 14.76
N PHE A 161 -20.09 -27.87 14.14
CA PHE A 161 -20.25 -26.47 14.54
C PHE A 161 -21.69 -25.99 14.36
N ILE A 162 -22.28 -26.27 13.19
CA ILE A 162 -23.67 -25.92 12.87
C ILE A 162 -24.62 -26.57 13.87
N GLN A 163 -24.45 -27.86 14.18
CA GLN A 163 -25.28 -28.57 15.16
C GLN A 163 -25.15 -27.96 16.56
N LYS A 164 -23.92 -27.71 17.00
CA LYS A 164 -23.63 -27.16 18.34
C LYS A 164 -24.18 -25.75 18.54
N TYR A 165 -24.16 -24.92 17.49
CA TYR A 165 -24.48 -23.49 17.58
C TYR A 165 -25.68 -23.05 16.72
N HIS A 166 -26.59 -23.97 16.42
CA HIS A 166 -27.74 -23.73 15.54
C HIS A 166 -28.62 -22.55 16.01
N ILE A 167 -28.79 -22.32 17.31
CA ILE A 167 -29.57 -21.19 17.84
C ILE A 167 -28.87 -19.86 17.53
N LEU A 168 -27.56 -19.77 17.75
CA LEU A 168 -26.78 -18.55 17.52
C LEU A 168 -26.66 -18.21 16.04
N LEU A 169 -26.58 -19.24 15.18
CA LEU A 169 -26.71 -19.07 13.74
C LEU A 169 -28.09 -18.56 13.32
N GLY A 170 -29.10 -18.51 14.19
CA GLY A 170 -30.42 -17.93 13.89
C GLY A 170 -30.51 -16.42 14.13
N LEU A 171 -29.48 -15.79 14.70
CA LEU A 171 -29.52 -14.37 15.06
C LEU A 171 -29.57 -13.46 13.82
N ASN A 172 -30.23 -12.31 14.00
CA ASN A 172 -30.27 -11.22 13.03
C ASN A 172 -28.84 -10.75 12.70
N LYS A 173 -28.61 -10.42 11.44
CA LYS A 173 -27.33 -9.90 10.92
C LYS A 173 -26.74 -8.77 11.76
N ASN A 174 -27.54 -7.76 12.14
CA ASN A 174 -27.05 -6.61 12.90
C ASN A 174 -26.59 -7.02 14.31
N LYS A 175 -27.30 -7.97 14.95
CA LYS A 175 -26.89 -8.54 16.24
C LYS A 175 -25.57 -9.29 16.12
N LEU A 176 -25.39 -10.07 15.06
CA LEU A 176 -24.14 -10.79 14.80
C LEU A 176 -22.96 -9.85 14.55
N ILE A 177 -23.15 -8.74 13.84
CA ILE A 177 -22.11 -7.72 13.63
C ILE A 177 -21.67 -7.08 14.95
N ILE A 178 -22.61 -6.74 15.83
CA ILE A 178 -22.29 -6.14 17.14
C ILE A 178 -21.57 -7.16 18.04
N LEU A 179 -22.06 -8.39 18.10
CA LEU A 179 -21.45 -9.45 18.91
C LEU A 179 -20.04 -9.84 18.41
N SER A 180 -19.84 -9.89 17.09
CA SER A 180 -18.51 -10.15 16.51
C SER A 180 -17.54 -9.01 16.79
N ALA A 181 -17.99 -7.77 16.69
CA ALA A 181 -17.17 -6.62 17.04
C ALA A 181 -16.77 -6.63 18.52
N LEU A 182 -17.70 -6.96 19.43
CA LEU A 182 -17.41 -7.11 20.86
C LEU A 182 -16.35 -8.18 21.12
N TYR A 183 -16.46 -9.32 20.43
CA TYR A 183 -15.49 -10.40 20.54
C TYR A 183 -14.10 -9.96 20.06
N PHE A 184 -14.04 -9.31 18.89
CA PHE A 184 -12.78 -8.83 18.31
C PHE A 184 -12.10 -7.76 19.17
N MET A 185 -12.90 -6.88 19.79
CA MET A 185 -12.40 -5.73 20.54
C MET A 185 -12.00 -6.05 21.99
N ASN A 186 -12.37 -7.22 22.50
CA ASN A 186 -12.01 -7.79 23.80
C ASN A 186 -11.98 -6.77 24.96
N ASN A 187 -13.12 -6.61 25.64
CA ASN A 187 -13.30 -5.70 26.78
C ASN A 187 -12.90 -4.25 26.47
N ARG A 188 -13.82 -3.50 25.86
CA ARG A 188 -13.68 -2.05 25.67
C ARG A 188 -14.72 -1.26 26.46
N ASP A 189 -14.32 -0.03 26.75
CA ASP A 189 -15.19 1.05 27.18
C ASP A 189 -16.36 1.22 26.17
N ILE A 190 -17.58 1.35 26.72
CA ILE A 190 -18.81 1.46 25.93
C ILE A 190 -18.78 2.60 24.92
N ASN A 191 -18.20 3.76 25.27
CA ASN A 191 -18.16 4.93 24.39
C ASN A 191 -17.22 4.69 23.20
N SER A 192 -16.07 4.08 23.46
CA SER A 192 -15.10 3.69 22.44
C SER A 192 -15.67 2.66 21.47
N PHE A 193 -16.46 1.71 21.99
CA PHE A 193 -17.17 0.72 21.19
C PHE A 193 -18.23 1.37 20.29
N LEU A 194 -19.10 2.21 20.87
CA LEU A 194 -20.16 2.91 20.13
C LEU A 194 -19.59 3.80 19.02
N ASN A 195 -18.52 4.55 19.30
CA ASN A 195 -17.88 5.42 18.31
C ASN A 195 -17.31 4.62 17.13
N LEU A 196 -16.68 3.48 17.39
CA LEU A 196 -16.12 2.66 16.32
C LEU A 196 -17.22 2.02 15.47
N ILE A 197 -18.25 1.44 16.08
CA ILE A 197 -19.33 0.78 15.33
C ILE A 197 -20.18 1.80 14.58
N GLY A 198 -20.47 2.97 15.17
CA GLY A 198 -21.13 4.05 14.47
C GLY A 198 -20.34 4.55 13.26
N LEU A 199 -19.01 4.48 13.29
CA LEU A 199 -18.14 4.80 12.15
C LEU A 199 -18.13 3.68 11.08
N LEU A 200 -18.14 2.41 11.49
CA LEU A 200 -18.05 1.27 10.59
C LEU A 200 -19.39 0.91 9.91
N TYR A 201 -20.48 1.08 10.65
CA TYR A 201 -21.85 0.70 10.31
C TYR A 201 -22.85 1.79 10.79
N PRO A 202 -22.81 2.99 10.20
CA PRO A 202 -23.68 4.11 10.58
C PRO A 202 -25.18 3.80 10.43
N GLU A 203 -25.53 2.81 9.61
CA GLU A 203 -26.89 2.34 9.39
C GLU A 203 -27.46 1.45 10.52
N ILE A 204 -26.63 1.01 11.48
CA ILE A 204 -27.06 0.12 12.58
C ILE A 204 -27.36 0.95 13.82
N ASN A 205 -28.57 0.80 14.39
CA ASN A 205 -28.89 1.35 15.70
C ASN A 205 -28.21 0.53 16.82
N VAL A 206 -26.95 0.87 17.11
CA VAL A 206 -26.09 0.09 18.03
C VAL A 206 -26.63 0.10 19.46
N ILE A 207 -27.18 1.22 19.91
CA ILE A 207 -27.65 1.38 21.29
C ILE A 207 -28.84 0.45 21.56
N GLU A 208 -29.86 0.50 20.71
CA GLU A 208 -31.06 -0.35 20.80
C GLU A 208 -30.69 -1.84 20.81
N ILE A 209 -29.77 -2.25 19.93
CA ILE A 209 -29.34 -3.64 19.86
C ILE A 209 -28.52 -4.04 21.10
N LEU A 210 -27.66 -3.18 21.64
CA LEU A 210 -26.94 -3.45 22.88
C LEU A 210 -27.91 -3.62 24.06
N ASP A 211 -28.95 -2.79 24.15
CA ASP A 211 -29.97 -2.92 25.19
C ASP A 211 -30.75 -4.24 25.08
N GLU A 212 -31.14 -4.63 23.87
CA GLU A 212 -31.76 -5.94 23.63
C GLU A 212 -30.84 -7.11 24.00
N LEU A 213 -29.56 -7.05 23.62
CA LEU A 213 -28.58 -8.10 23.93
C LEU A 213 -28.33 -8.19 25.44
N ARG A 214 -28.32 -7.04 26.13
CA ARG A 214 -28.19 -6.98 27.59
C ARG A 214 -29.40 -7.59 28.29
N ASN A 215 -30.61 -7.23 27.86
CA ASN A 215 -31.86 -7.75 28.44
C ASN A 215 -31.99 -9.26 28.26
N ASN A 216 -31.43 -9.80 27.17
CA ASN A 216 -31.38 -11.24 26.89
C ASN A 216 -30.18 -11.96 27.53
N GLY A 217 -29.42 -11.32 28.42
CA GLY A 217 -28.26 -11.91 29.10
C GLY A 217 -27.10 -12.32 28.18
N THR A 218 -27.08 -11.77 26.96
CA THR A 218 -26.11 -12.10 25.89
C THR A 218 -24.81 -11.29 26.05
N ILE A 219 -24.90 -10.12 26.68
CA ILE A 219 -23.78 -9.26 27.06
C ILE A 219 -23.93 -8.80 28.51
N HIS A 220 -22.81 -8.48 29.16
CA HIS A 220 -22.78 -7.88 30.49
C HIS A 220 -22.04 -6.54 30.46
N ILE A 221 -22.53 -5.60 31.28
CA ILE A 221 -21.89 -4.29 31.46
C ILE A 221 -21.41 -4.21 32.90
N SER A 222 -20.09 -4.11 33.09
CA SER A 222 -19.47 -3.93 34.41
C SER A 222 -18.45 -2.82 34.33
N ARG A 223 -18.55 -1.82 35.22
CA ARG A 223 -17.59 -0.68 35.30
C ARG A 223 -17.33 -0.02 33.93
N ASN A 224 -18.40 0.21 33.16
CA ASN A 224 -18.36 0.79 31.81
C ASN A 224 -17.71 -0.07 30.72
N MET A 225 -17.41 -1.34 31.01
CA MET A 225 -16.83 -2.31 30.08
C MET A 225 -17.91 -3.28 29.60
N LEU A 226 -17.90 -3.55 28.29
CA LEU A 226 -18.77 -4.53 27.66
C LEU A 226 -18.06 -5.89 27.59
N THR A 227 -18.72 -6.94 28.09
CA THR A 227 -18.22 -8.31 28.02
C THR A 227 -19.29 -9.24 27.42
N LEU A 228 -18.85 -10.28 26.71
CA LEU A 228 -19.75 -11.30 26.14
C LEU A 228 -20.06 -12.40 27.17
N ASP A 229 -21.20 -13.07 27.02
CA ASP A 229 -21.42 -14.34 27.74
C ASP A 229 -20.41 -15.41 27.29
N ARG A 230 -20.05 -16.32 28.20
CA ARG A 230 -19.03 -17.37 27.98
C ARG A 230 -19.40 -18.30 26.82
N ASN A 231 -20.68 -18.60 26.59
CA ASN A 231 -21.10 -19.46 25.47
C ASN A 231 -20.91 -18.76 24.12
N LEU A 232 -21.09 -17.43 24.08
CA LEU A 232 -20.84 -16.61 22.89
C LEU A 232 -19.36 -16.43 22.62
N GLU A 233 -18.55 -16.20 23.65
CA GLU A 233 -17.09 -16.20 23.50
C GLU A 233 -16.61 -17.53 22.91
N LYS A 234 -17.18 -18.65 23.39
CA LYS A 234 -16.89 -19.98 22.85
C LYS A 234 -17.36 -20.13 21.40
N PHE A 235 -18.54 -19.62 21.06
CA PHE A 235 -19.05 -19.62 19.68
C PHE A 235 -18.11 -18.87 18.73
N TRP A 236 -17.71 -17.64 19.08
CA TRP A 236 -16.83 -16.83 18.23
C TRP A 236 -15.42 -17.40 18.14
N ARG A 237 -14.91 -17.98 19.23
CA ARG A 237 -13.64 -18.71 19.20
C ARG A 237 -13.69 -19.92 18.27
N ASP A 238 -14.70 -20.77 18.42
CA ASP A 238 -14.87 -21.96 17.58
C ASP A 238 -15.12 -21.56 16.11
N LEU A 239 -15.84 -20.46 15.86
CA LEU A 239 -16.03 -19.90 14.52
C LEU A 239 -14.71 -19.42 13.93
N ASN A 240 -13.96 -18.62 14.68
CA ASN A 240 -12.69 -18.06 14.24
C ASN A 240 -11.68 -19.17 13.94
N GLU A 241 -11.64 -20.25 14.73
CA GLU A 241 -10.84 -21.42 14.43
C GLU A 241 -11.22 -22.06 13.09
N ILE A 242 -12.51 -22.27 12.84
CA ILE A 242 -13.00 -22.88 11.60
C ILE A 242 -12.73 -21.96 10.40
N VAL A 243 -13.03 -20.67 10.52
CA VAL A 243 -12.76 -19.68 9.46
C VAL A 243 -11.26 -19.60 9.18
N THR A 244 -10.42 -19.53 10.21
CA THR A 244 -8.97 -19.53 10.05
C THR A 244 -8.49 -20.80 9.35
N LEU A 245 -9.03 -21.97 9.68
CA LEU A 245 -8.72 -23.23 8.98
C LEU A 245 -9.18 -23.22 7.52
N LEU A 246 -10.38 -22.71 7.26
CA LEU A 246 -10.97 -22.64 5.92
C LEU A 246 -10.21 -21.67 5.03
N GLU A 247 -9.90 -20.47 5.52
CA GLU A 247 -9.08 -19.47 4.84
C GLU A 247 -7.67 -20.02 4.62
N ARG A 248 -7.07 -20.66 5.64
CA ARG A 248 -5.77 -21.32 5.49
C ARG A 248 -5.77 -22.38 4.39
N ASN A 249 -6.82 -23.14 4.16
CA ASN A 249 -6.87 -24.12 3.07
C ASN A 249 -7.30 -23.51 1.73
N SER A 250 -8.15 -22.49 1.75
CA SER A 250 -8.75 -21.91 0.54
C SER A 250 -7.84 -20.94 -0.19
N TYR A 251 -6.95 -20.23 0.51
CA TYR A 251 -5.86 -19.52 -0.16
C TYR A 251 -4.74 -20.45 -0.63
N GLY A 252 -4.98 -21.78 -0.65
CA GLY A 252 -4.11 -22.80 -1.19
C GLY A 252 -2.65 -22.44 -0.96
N LYS A 253 -2.22 -22.44 0.32
CA LYS A 253 -0.89 -22.00 0.78
C LYS A 253 0.07 -21.85 -0.40
N GLY A 254 0.27 -20.62 -0.87
CA GLY A 254 1.62 -20.28 -1.28
C GLY A 254 2.47 -20.68 -0.09
N VAL A 255 3.23 -21.77 -0.19
CA VAL A 255 4.05 -22.28 0.93
C VAL A 255 4.88 -21.14 1.49
N LEU A 256 5.28 -20.24 0.60
CA LEU A 256 5.89 -18.94 0.84
C LEU A 256 5.06 -17.98 1.70
N GLU A 257 3.77 -17.74 1.44
CA GLU A 257 2.95 -16.77 2.20
C GLU A 257 2.79 -17.18 3.67
N LYS A 258 2.67 -18.47 3.98
CA LYS A 258 2.63 -18.93 5.38
C LYS A 258 3.98 -19.12 6.03
N VAL A 259 5.02 -19.32 5.22
CA VAL A 259 6.39 -19.18 5.70
C VAL A 259 6.57 -17.73 6.11
N PHE A 260 6.25 -16.76 5.24
CA PHE A 260 6.29 -15.31 5.46
C PHE A 260 5.41 -14.80 6.62
N GLU A 261 4.16 -15.25 6.77
CA GLU A 261 3.33 -14.84 7.92
C GLU A 261 3.89 -15.31 9.26
N LYS A 262 4.36 -16.57 9.37
CA LYS A 262 5.01 -17.09 10.60
C LYS A 262 6.33 -16.41 10.92
N ILE A 263 6.98 -15.94 9.87
CA ILE A 263 8.24 -15.23 9.85
C ILE A 263 8.04 -13.80 10.36
N ASP A 264 6.96 -13.15 9.92
CA ASP A 264 6.61 -11.77 10.25
C ASP A 264 6.08 -11.65 11.70
N GLU A 265 5.58 -12.73 12.32
CA GLU A 265 5.12 -12.77 13.74
C GLU A 265 6.22 -12.54 14.79
N LYS A 266 7.51 -12.64 14.43
CA LYS A 266 8.64 -12.51 15.40
C LYS A 266 9.16 -11.08 15.56
N VAL A 267 8.98 -10.23 14.54
CA VAL A 267 9.47 -8.84 14.51
C VAL A 267 8.26 -7.94 14.29
N ASP A 268 7.90 -7.16 15.30
CA ASP A 268 6.70 -6.34 15.25
C ASP A 268 6.90 -5.15 14.27
N PHE A 269 8.08 -4.50 14.29
CA PHE A 269 8.33 -3.30 13.48
C PHE A 269 9.77 -3.15 12.96
N ILE A 270 9.90 -2.55 11.77
CA ILE A 270 11.17 -2.10 11.20
C ILE A 270 11.24 -0.57 11.24
N ILE A 271 12.36 -0.04 11.73
CA ILE A 271 12.70 1.39 11.60
C ILE A 271 13.37 1.61 10.22
N LEU A 272 12.67 2.31 9.34
CA LEU A 272 13.13 2.64 7.99
C LEU A 272 14.26 3.69 8.02
N GLY A 273 14.95 3.88 6.89
CA GLY A 273 16.06 4.83 6.76
C GLY A 273 15.66 6.31 6.93
N ASN A 274 14.37 6.63 6.83
CA ASN A 274 13.78 7.93 7.17
C ASN A 274 13.24 7.98 8.62
N GLY A 275 13.44 6.88 9.36
CA GLY A 275 13.02 6.68 10.75
C GLY A 275 11.54 6.36 10.94
N ASP A 276 10.76 6.19 9.87
CA ASP A 276 9.38 5.71 9.95
C ASP A 276 9.34 4.25 10.42
N LEU A 277 8.29 3.89 11.17
CA LEU A 277 8.01 2.50 11.51
C LEU A 277 7.15 1.85 10.42
N SER A 278 7.69 0.82 9.78
CA SER A 278 6.92 -0.09 8.92
C SER A 278 6.67 -1.39 9.67
N SER A 279 5.54 -2.04 9.40
CA SER A 279 5.41 -3.46 9.73
C SER A 279 6.55 -4.23 9.07
N PHE A 280 7.13 -5.18 9.81
CA PHE A 280 8.09 -6.11 9.23
C PHE A 280 7.40 -6.88 8.10
N SER A 281 8.14 -7.09 7.01
CA SER A 281 7.64 -7.87 5.88
C SER A 281 8.80 -8.57 5.21
N SER A 282 8.81 -9.89 5.37
CA SER A 282 9.70 -10.80 4.68
C SER A 282 9.59 -10.74 3.16
N LEU A 283 8.41 -10.42 2.63
CA LEU A 283 8.21 -10.16 1.20
C LEU A 283 9.05 -8.98 0.71
N LYS A 284 9.14 -7.89 1.48
CA LYS A 284 9.98 -6.74 1.12
C LYS A 284 11.48 -7.08 1.13
N ILE A 285 11.90 -7.97 2.03
CA ILE A 285 13.28 -8.46 2.08
C ILE A 285 13.57 -9.37 0.88
N LEU A 286 12.62 -10.23 0.53
CA LEU A 286 12.73 -11.08 -0.66
C LEU A 286 12.81 -10.22 -1.92
N GLU A 287 11.95 -9.21 -2.03
CA GLU A 287 11.94 -8.27 -3.15
C GLU A 287 13.28 -7.51 -3.24
N SER A 288 13.84 -7.04 -2.13
CA SER A 288 15.14 -6.36 -2.13
C SER A 288 16.29 -7.28 -2.56
N LEU A 289 16.28 -8.55 -2.15
CA LEU A 289 17.26 -9.55 -2.58
C LEU A 289 17.16 -9.84 -4.09
N VAL A 290 15.93 -9.99 -4.60
CA VAL A 290 15.69 -10.22 -6.04
C VAL A 290 16.11 -9.01 -6.86
N LYS A 291 15.77 -7.79 -6.43
CA LYS A 291 16.22 -6.54 -7.07
C LYS A 291 17.74 -6.35 -7.01
N ALA A 292 18.42 -6.91 -6.03
CA ALA A 292 19.89 -6.99 -6.01
C ALA A 292 20.46 -8.01 -7.02
N GLY A 293 19.64 -8.65 -7.85
CA GLY A 293 20.08 -9.61 -8.87
C GLY A 293 20.58 -10.93 -8.28
N ILE A 294 19.96 -11.37 -7.16
CA ILE A 294 20.21 -12.65 -6.52
C ILE A 294 19.10 -13.63 -6.94
N ASP A 295 19.48 -14.85 -7.31
CA ASP A 295 18.53 -15.88 -7.74
C ASP A 295 17.50 -16.18 -6.64
N MET A 296 16.22 -16.29 -7.03
CA MET A 296 15.10 -16.50 -6.12
C MET A 296 15.31 -17.67 -5.14
N SER A 297 15.91 -18.78 -5.60
CA SER A 297 16.21 -19.95 -4.76
C SER A 297 17.21 -19.64 -3.63
N LYS A 298 18.15 -18.72 -3.86
CA LYS A 298 19.10 -18.25 -2.85
C LYS A 298 18.46 -17.21 -1.94
N CYS A 299 17.62 -16.33 -2.49
CA CYS A 299 16.87 -15.34 -1.71
C CYS A 299 16.02 -16.02 -0.62
N ILE A 300 15.28 -17.07 -0.98
CA ILE A 300 14.44 -17.83 -0.02
C ILE A 300 15.30 -18.38 1.13
N ARG A 301 16.47 -18.98 0.85
CA ARG A 301 17.37 -19.52 1.88
C ARG A 301 17.93 -18.46 2.82
N VAL A 302 18.22 -17.26 2.28
CA VAL A 302 18.69 -16.13 3.08
C VAL A 302 17.59 -15.64 4.01
N VAL A 303 16.37 -15.52 3.47
CA VAL A 303 15.17 -15.16 4.22
C VAL A 303 14.97 -16.20 5.34
N ASP A 304 14.93 -17.50 5.04
CA ASP A 304 14.81 -18.57 6.04
C ASP A 304 15.86 -18.46 7.18
N LYS A 305 17.13 -18.25 6.83
CA LYS A 305 18.22 -18.11 7.81
C LYS A 305 18.15 -16.83 8.64
N LEU A 306 17.56 -15.76 8.12
CA LEU A 306 17.36 -14.52 8.87
C LEU A 306 16.43 -14.77 10.08
N TYR A 307 15.46 -15.68 9.98
CA TYR A 307 14.53 -16.02 11.06
C TYR A 307 15.04 -16.98 12.11
N GLU A 308 16.11 -17.71 11.78
CA GLU A 308 16.82 -18.50 12.78
C GLU A 308 17.62 -17.61 13.73
N ARG A 309 17.92 -16.36 13.35
CA ARG A 309 18.57 -15.40 14.24
C ARG A 309 17.58 -14.87 15.28
N LYS A 310 18.06 -14.67 16.52
CA LYS A 310 17.35 -13.84 17.50
C LYS A 310 17.39 -12.41 17.01
N ILE A 311 16.25 -11.91 16.55
CA ILE A 311 16.05 -10.54 16.14
C ILE A 311 15.10 -9.91 17.17
N ASP A 312 15.40 -8.70 17.64
CA ASP A 312 14.54 -7.98 18.56
C ASP A 312 13.18 -7.63 17.92
N ARG A 313 12.16 -7.33 18.74
CA ARG A 313 10.81 -6.99 18.24
C ARG A 313 10.78 -5.71 17.40
N ILE A 314 11.75 -4.80 17.60
CA ILE A 314 11.90 -3.57 16.82
C ILE A 314 13.34 -3.54 16.32
N VAL A 315 13.53 -3.36 15.01
CA VAL A 315 14.84 -3.53 14.36
C VAL A 315 15.05 -2.44 13.34
N SER A 316 16.28 -1.95 13.20
CA SER A 316 16.60 -1.01 12.12
C SER A 316 16.72 -1.72 10.76
N SER A 317 16.30 -1.04 9.69
CA SER A 317 16.52 -1.49 8.32
C SER A 317 18.01 -1.75 8.00
N ARG A 318 18.92 -1.01 8.64
CA ARG A 318 20.38 -1.22 8.52
C ARG A 318 20.85 -2.51 9.16
N GLU A 319 20.32 -2.83 10.33
CA GLU A 319 20.64 -4.07 11.03
C GLU A 319 20.15 -5.28 10.24
N ILE A 320 18.94 -5.21 9.67
CA ILE A 320 18.42 -6.22 8.75
C ILE A 320 19.35 -6.37 7.54
N ALA A 321 19.75 -5.27 6.89
CA ALA A 321 20.65 -5.32 5.75
C ALA A 321 22.01 -5.93 6.11
N SER A 322 22.60 -5.57 7.26
CA SER A 322 23.85 -6.14 7.76
C SER A 322 23.73 -7.65 8.04
N ASN A 323 22.62 -8.07 8.66
CA ASN A 323 22.34 -9.48 8.89
C ASN A 323 22.22 -10.27 7.58
N ILE A 324 21.56 -9.70 6.57
CA ILE A 324 21.44 -10.30 5.24
C ILE A 324 22.81 -10.46 4.58
N VAL A 325 23.66 -9.42 4.59
CA VAL A 325 25.04 -9.48 4.09
C VAL A 325 25.83 -10.60 4.77
N ASN A 326 25.72 -10.70 6.10
CA ASN A 326 26.38 -11.75 6.88
C ASN A 326 25.88 -13.14 6.53
N ILE A 327 24.56 -13.33 6.39
CA ILE A 327 23.97 -14.62 5.99
C ILE A 327 24.40 -15.00 4.58
N LEU A 328 24.43 -14.05 3.65
CA LEU A 328 24.93 -14.27 2.29
C LEU A 328 26.39 -14.73 2.30
N ASN A 329 27.25 -14.12 3.11
CA ASN A 329 28.65 -14.56 3.27
C ASN A 329 28.77 -15.97 3.86
N ILE A 330 27.90 -16.34 4.82
CA ILE A 330 27.91 -17.66 5.45
C ILE A 330 27.42 -18.74 4.48
N LEU A 331 26.31 -18.49 3.78
CA LEU A 331 25.71 -19.45 2.86
C LEU A 331 26.46 -19.55 1.53
N TYR A 332 27.08 -18.45 1.08
CA TYR A 332 27.71 -18.31 -0.23
C TYR A 332 29.07 -17.57 -0.10
N PRO A 333 30.16 -18.28 0.23
CA PRO A 333 31.45 -17.68 0.60
C PRO A 333 32.22 -16.92 -0.50
N SER A 334 31.64 -16.69 -1.67
CA SER A 334 32.31 -16.03 -2.80
C SER A 334 32.29 -14.50 -2.76
N ILE A 335 31.65 -13.88 -1.77
CA ILE A 335 31.45 -12.42 -1.62
C ILE A 335 30.59 -11.79 -2.74
N LEU A 336 30.41 -12.45 -3.89
CA LEU A 336 29.68 -11.90 -5.03
C LEU A 336 28.25 -11.47 -4.69
N LEU A 337 27.52 -12.30 -3.92
CA LEU A 337 26.11 -12.02 -3.61
C LEU A 337 25.96 -10.96 -2.51
N SER A 338 26.84 -10.97 -1.51
CA SER A 338 26.85 -9.95 -0.47
C SER A 338 27.27 -8.59 -1.02
N ALA A 339 28.21 -8.54 -1.95
CA ALA A 339 28.60 -7.33 -2.67
C ALA A 339 27.46 -6.76 -3.52
N LYS A 340 26.73 -7.61 -4.26
CA LYS A 340 25.52 -7.21 -5.00
C LYS A 340 24.46 -6.59 -4.09
N TYR A 341 24.18 -7.23 -2.97
CA TYR A 341 23.19 -6.74 -2.02
C TYR A 341 23.63 -5.44 -1.34
N ASP A 342 24.91 -5.34 -0.93
CA ASP A 342 25.44 -4.11 -0.33
C ASP A 342 25.42 -2.94 -1.33
N PHE A 343 25.79 -3.18 -2.59
CA PHE A 343 25.68 -2.19 -3.66
C PHE A 343 24.22 -1.73 -3.88
N TYR A 344 23.26 -2.66 -3.85
CA TYR A 344 21.84 -2.33 -4.01
C TYR A 344 21.34 -1.42 -2.87
N ILE A 345 21.67 -1.74 -1.62
CA ILE A 345 21.25 -0.95 -0.44
C ILE A 345 22.05 0.35 -0.31
N ASN A 346 23.32 0.37 -0.72
CA ASN A 346 24.26 1.47 -0.52
C ASN A 346 24.75 2.09 -1.83
N THR A 347 23.94 2.13 -2.89
CA THR A 347 24.33 2.58 -4.24
C THR A 347 25.09 3.92 -4.24
N ARG A 348 24.67 4.88 -3.40
CA ARG A 348 25.32 6.19 -3.22
C ARG A 348 26.79 6.15 -2.79
N LYS A 349 27.24 5.05 -2.17
CA LYS A 349 28.65 4.86 -1.80
C LYS A 349 29.52 4.53 -3.02
N TYR A 350 28.91 4.01 -4.08
CA TYR A 350 29.61 3.46 -5.23
C TYR A 350 29.44 4.33 -6.47
N LEU A 351 28.26 4.92 -6.65
CA LEU A 351 27.91 5.69 -7.84
C LEU A 351 27.84 7.19 -7.52
N TYR A 352 28.51 7.96 -8.36
CA TYR A 352 28.55 9.42 -8.34
C TYR A 352 28.13 9.93 -9.71
N ILE A 353 27.54 11.12 -9.75
CA ILE A 353 27.26 11.88 -10.96
C ILE A 353 28.53 12.65 -11.30
N GLU A 354 28.92 12.64 -12.57
CA GLU A 354 30.03 13.45 -13.10
C GLU A 354 30.00 14.88 -12.52
N GLY A 355 31.15 15.30 -11.99
CA GLY A 355 31.25 16.49 -11.14
C GLY A 355 31.16 16.18 -9.63
N GLY A 356 31.38 14.93 -9.23
CA GLY A 356 31.63 14.52 -7.83
C GLY A 356 30.41 14.50 -6.90
N LYS A 357 29.18 14.57 -7.41
CA LYS A 357 27.96 14.53 -6.57
C LYS A 357 27.50 13.09 -6.37
N PRO A 358 27.08 12.65 -5.17
CA PRO A 358 26.61 11.28 -4.99
C PRO A 358 25.33 11.00 -5.80
N PHE A 359 25.18 9.79 -6.30
CA PHE A 359 23.99 9.35 -7.03
C PHE A 359 22.82 9.11 -6.06
N THR A 360 21.96 10.13 -5.89
CA THR A 360 20.85 10.15 -4.94
C THR A 360 19.52 10.47 -5.61
N TYR A 361 18.42 10.02 -5.00
CA TYR A 361 17.05 10.34 -5.42
C TYR A 361 16.81 11.83 -5.62
N ARG A 362 17.35 12.65 -4.71
CA ARG A 362 17.23 14.12 -4.77
C ARG A 362 17.94 14.70 -5.99
N ASN A 363 19.15 14.23 -6.30
CA ASN A 363 19.91 14.74 -7.44
C ASN A 363 19.24 14.35 -8.76
N ILE A 364 18.73 13.12 -8.86
CA ILE A 364 17.98 12.66 -10.04
C ILE A 364 16.66 13.41 -10.19
N ARG A 365 15.91 13.60 -9.11
CA ARG A 365 14.70 14.45 -9.11
C ARG A 365 14.98 15.81 -9.73
N LYS A 366 16.01 16.50 -9.24
CA LYS A 366 16.36 17.84 -9.73
C LYS A 366 16.68 17.82 -11.22
N MET A 367 17.46 16.83 -11.68
CA MET A 367 17.77 16.67 -13.11
C MET A 367 16.52 16.42 -13.96
N VAL A 368 15.60 15.58 -13.50
CA VAL A 368 14.32 15.31 -14.18
C VAL A 368 13.44 16.56 -14.23
N GLU A 369 13.28 17.26 -13.10
CA GLU A 369 12.50 18.50 -13.01
C GLU A 369 13.06 19.59 -13.94
N ASP A 370 14.39 19.79 -13.92
CA ASP A 370 15.07 20.79 -14.74
C ASP A 370 15.00 20.47 -16.24
N ARG A 371 15.13 19.18 -16.60
CA ARG A 371 15.17 18.74 -18.00
C ARG A 371 13.79 18.67 -18.65
N TRP A 372 12.76 18.29 -17.89
CA TRP A 372 11.42 17.96 -18.40
C TRP A 372 10.29 18.76 -17.75
N PHE A 373 10.07 18.61 -16.44
CA PHE A 373 8.84 19.15 -15.83
C PHE A 373 8.75 20.68 -15.84
N LYS A 374 9.88 21.39 -15.89
CA LYS A 374 9.88 22.84 -16.11
C LYS A 374 9.47 23.27 -17.53
N LYS A 375 9.59 22.38 -18.53
CA LYS A 375 9.27 22.67 -19.93
C LYS A 375 7.83 22.31 -20.30
N ILE A 376 7.23 21.37 -19.58
CA ILE A 376 5.85 20.93 -19.81
C ILE A 376 4.89 21.91 -19.11
N SER A 377 3.85 22.37 -19.82
CA SER A 377 2.87 23.33 -19.30
C SER A 377 1.85 22.75 -18.30
N LEU A 378 1.96 21.47 -17.96
CA LEU A 378 1.06 20.74 -17.07
C LEU A 378 1.66 20.58 -15.66
N LYS A 379 0.82 20.38 -14.65
CA LYS A 379 1.29 20.21 -13.27
C LYS A 379 1.72 18.76 -12.99
N PRO A 380 2.94 18.52 -12.47
CA PRO A 380 3.31 17.21 -11.98
C PRO A 380 2.54 16.86 -10.69
N ILE A 381 2.26 15.58 -10.49
CA ILE A 381 1.83 15.05 -9.19
C ILE A 381 3.02 14.35 -8.56
N SER A 382 3.26 14.59 -7.25
CA SER A 382 4.39 14.00 -6.53
C SER A 382 4.51 12.49 -6.75
N SER A 383 3.44 11.73 -6.58
CA SER A 383 3.47 10.27 -6.75
C SER A 383 3.90 9.81 -8.15
N VAL A 384 3.54 10.57 -9.21
CA VAL A 384 3.96 10.27 -10.59
C VAL A 384 5.44 10.57 -10.75
N VAL A 385 5.89 11.71 -10.23
CA VAL A 385 7.29 12.10 -10.27
C VAL A 385 8.16 11.12 -9.50
N ASP A 386 7.70 10.69 -8.32
CA ASP A 386 8.39 9.76 -7.44
C ASP A 386 8.60 8.41 -8.14
N GLU A 387 7.57 7.85 -8.78
CA GLU A 387 7.64 6.61 -9.56
C GLU A 387 8.66 6.71 -10.72
N ILE A 388 8.63 7.80 -11.48
CA ILE A 388 9.57 8.02 -12.60
C ILE A 388 11.01 8.10 -12.09
N ILE A 389 11.24 8.79 -10.97
CA ILE A 389 12.57 8.91 -10.37
C ILE A 389 13.05 7.55 -9.87
N GLU A 390 12.19 6.76 -9.22
CA GLU A 390 12.49 5.38 -8.81
C GLU A 390 12.92 4.53 -10.01
N ASN A 391 12.16 4.55 -11.12
CA ASN A 391 12.49 3.80 -12.32
C ASN A 391 13.83 4.23 -12.94
N ILE A 392 14.12 5.54 -12.99
CA ILE A 392 15.40 6.06 -13.49
C ILE A 392 16.56 5.65 -12.56
N TYR A 393 16.35 5.75 -11.25
CA TYR A 393 17.35 5.38 -10.25
C TYR A 393 17.69 3.89 -10.38
N ASP A 394 16.67 3.04 -10.44
CA ASP A 394 16.81 1.59 -10.56
C ASP A 394 17.42 1.21 -11.92
N SER A 395 17.02 1.84 -13.03
CA SER A 395 17.61 1.60 -14.35
C SER A 395 19.12 1.84 -14.37
N ILE A 396 19.58 2.94 -13.76
CA ILE A 396 21.02 3.25 -13.69
C ILE A 396 21.70 2.26 -12.75
N ARG A 397 21.10 1.95 -11.60
CA ARG A 397 21.64 0.97 -10.65
C ARG A 397 21.85 -0.39 -11.32
N ASP A 398 20.89 -0.84 -12.14
CA ASP A 398 20.92 -2.14 -12.82
C ASP A 398 22.06 -2.24 -13.84
N ILE A 399 22.37 -1.16 -14.57
CA ILE A 399 23.52 -1.11 -15.50
C ILE A 399 24.82 -1.45 -14.75
N TYR A 400 25.01 -0.92 -13.54
CA TYR A 400 26.21 -1.11 -12.74
C TYR A 400 26.16 -2.31 -11.80
N LEU A 401 25.01 -2.98 -11.66
CA LEU A 401 24.84 -4.13 -10.76
C LEU A 401 25.78 -5.29 -11.11
N SER A 402 26.04 -5.51 -12.40
CA SER A 402 27.01 -6.49 -12.89
C SER A 402 28.44 -6.22 -12.39
N SER A 403 28.79 -4.95 -12.23
CA SER A 403 30.11 -4.48 -11.76
C SER A 403 30.20 -4.36 -10.24
N SER A 404 29.10 -4.61 -9.51
CA SER A 404 29.04 -4.44 -8.06
C SER A 404 30.09 -5.22 -7.26
N PRO A 405 30.51 -6.46 -7.62
CA PRO A 405 31.54 -7.15 -6.85
C PRO A 405 32.90 -6.47 -6.94
N TRP A 406 33.26 -5.96 -8.13
CA TRP A 406 34.51 -5.23 -8.32
C TRP A 406 34.48 -3.87 -7.62
N LEU A 407 33.35 -3.15 -7.69
CA LEU A 407 33.13 -1.90 -6.97
C LEU A 407 33.28 -2.07 -5.46
N TYR A 408 32.67 -3.12 -4.92
CA TYR A 408 32.74 -3.47 -3.50
C TYR A 408 34.17 -3.75 -3.05
N LEU A 409 34.92 -4.56 -3.82
CA LEU A 409 36.30 -4.94 -3.49
C LEU A 409 37.30 -3.79 -3.68
N SER A 410 37.15 -3.02 -4.76
CA SER A 410 38.07 -1.92 -5.09
C SER A 410 37.88 -0.71 -4.17
N ARG A 411 36.72 -0.59 -3.51
CA ARG A 411 36.31 0.59 -2.71
C ARG A 411 36.42 1.90 -3.52
N LYS A 412 36.32 1.80 -4.85
CA LYS A 412 36.34 2.94 -5.74
C LYS A 412 34.93 3.39 -6.06
N ASN A 413 34.80 4.70 -6.21
CA ASN A 413 33.58 5.33 -6.71
C ASN A 413 33.68 5.41 -8.23
N ILE A 414 32.56 5.17 -8.91
CA ILE A 414 32.43 5.41 -10.35
C ILE A 414 31.62 6.67 -10.56
N GLU A 415 32.13 7.57 -11.40
CA GLU A 415 31.37 8.69 -11.91
C GLU A 415 30.58 8.25 -13.16
N ILE A 416 29.28 8.50 -13.12
CA ILE A 416 28.34 8.24 -14.19
C ILE A 416 28.32 9.48 -15.08
N PRO A 417 28.60 9.35 -16.39
CA PRO A 417 28.54 10.46 -17.32
C PRO A 417 27.15 11.11 -17.35
N LEU A 418 27.09 12.45 -17.36
CA LEU A 418 25.83 13.20 -17.41
C LEU A 418 25.01 12.87 -18.66
N ASP A 419 25.67 12.59 -19.79
CA ASP A 419 25.00 12.20 -21.03
C ASP A 419 24.26 10.86 -20.88
N LEU A 420 24.86 9.88 -20.19
CA LEU A 420 24.23 8.59 -19.91
C LEU A 420 22.99 8.77 -19.03
N ILE A 421 23.11 9.53 -17.93
CA ILE A 421 21.96 9.83 -17.05
C ILE A 421 20.87 10.53 -17.85
N GLY A 422 21.25 11.50 -18.68
CA GLY A 422 20.33 12.23 -19.55
C GLY A 422 19.55 11.32 -20.50
N LYS A 423 20.23 10.38 -21.17
CA LYS A 423 19.61 9.39 -22.05
C LYS A 423 18.66 8.47 -21.29
N VAL A 424 19.05 8.00 -20.11
CA VAL A 424 18.18 7.14 -19.28
C VAL A 424 16.94 7.90 -18.81
N ILE A 425 17.08 9.17 -18.42
CA ILE A 425 15.94 10.04 -18.08
C ILE A 425 14.99 10.17 -19.27
N ASP A 426 15.52 10.53 -20.45
CA ASP A 426 14.70 10.76 -21.64
C ASP A 426 13.96 9.48 -22.07
N GLU A 427 14.66 8.34 -22.08
CA GLU A 427 14.08 7.06 -22.46
C GLU A 427 13.05 6.57 -21.45
N ASN A 428 13.32 6.67 -20.15
CA ASN A 428 12.35 6.32 -19.12
C ASN A 428 11.09 7.19 -19.26
N ILE A 429 11.24 8.50 -19.40
CA ILE A 429 10.08 9.39 -19.53
C ILE A 429 9.26 9.06 -20.79
N ARG A 430 9.92 8.84 -21.94
CA ARG A 430 9.25 8.46 -23.21
C ARG A 430 8.52 7.12 -23.16
N THR A 431 9.10 6.13 -22.50
CA THR A 431 8.51 4.79 -22.39
C THR A 431 7.44 4.72 -21.30
N SER A 432 7.61 5.50 -20.25
CA SER A 432 6.75 5.47 -19.07
C SER A 432 5.52 6.35 -19.28
N MET A 433 5.63 7.52 -19.90
CA MET A 433 4.56 8.52 -19.92
C MET A 433 3.86 8.59 -21.28
N GLN A 434 2.53 8.38 -21.29
CA GLN A 434 1.75 8.59 -22.50
C GLN A 434 1.70 10.07 -22.91
N TYR A 435 1.69 10.32 -24.22
CA TYR A 435 1.64 11.66 -24.83
C TYR A 435 2.83 12.58 -24.55
N VAL A 436 3.91 12.07 -23.97
CA VAL A 436 4.99 12.92 -23.46
C VAL A 436 5.74 13.72 -24.54
N ASP A 437 5.95 13.13 -25.73
CA ASP A 437 6.52 13.89 -26.85
C ASP A 437 5.57 15.01 -27.30
N GLN A 438 4.26 14.78 -27.31
CA GLN A 438 3.30 15.85 -27.62
C GLN A 438 3.35 16.95 -26.56
N LEU A 439 3.46 16.57 -25.29
CA LEU A 439 3.59 17.50 -24.15
C LEU A 439 4.87 18.34 -24.15
N LEU A 440 5.92 17.88 -24.83
CA LEU A 440 7.15 18.65 -25.01
C LEU A 440 7.09 19.68 -26.13
N TYR A 441 6.51 19.29 -27.27
CA TYR A 441 6.63 20.05 -28.51
C TYR A 441 5.39 20.86 -28.87
N LYS A 442 4.26 20.60 -28.20
CA LYS A 442 2.99 21.28 -28.45
C LYS A 442 2.53 22.02 -27.22
N ASP A 443 1.87 23.15 -27.44
CA ASP A 443 1.16 23.84 -26.37
C ASP A 443 -0.07 23.01 -25.92
N LYS A 444 -0.58 23.29 -24.72
CA LYS A 444 -1.75 22.60 -24.15
C LYS A 444 -2.95 22.60 -25.11
N ILE A 445 -3.19 23.71 -25.80
CA ILE A 445 -4.37 23.90 -26.65
C ILE A 445 -4.28 22.99 -27.88
N GLN A 446 -3.12 22.90 -28.51
CA GLN A 446 -2.84 22.00 -29.63
C GLN A 446 -3.02 20.54 -29.23
N ILE A 447 -2.53 20.14 -28.05
CA ILE A 447 -2.72 18.78 -27.54
C ILE A 447 -4.20 18.50 -27.28
N MET A 448 -4.92 19.46 -26.71
CA MET A 448 -6.35 19.32 -26.49
C MET A 448 -7.10 19.18 -27.80
N ASN A 449 -6.76 19.97 -28.82
CA ASN A 449 -7.36 19.86 -30.15
C ASN A 449 -7.08 18.50 -30.80
N ASP A 450 -5.87 17.96 -30.66
CA ASP A 450 -5.52 16.62 -31.14
C ASP A 450 -6.32 15.51 -30.42
N ILE A 451 -6.46 15.63 -29.10
CA ILE A 451 -7.26 14.71 -28.28
C ILE A 451 -8.72 14.79 -28.70
N LEU A 452 -9.28 16.01 -28.79
CA LEU A 452 -10.66 16.27 -29.21
C LEU A 452 -10.93 15.71 -30.62
N GLY A 453 -10.00 15.91 -31.56
CA GLY A 453 -10.08 15.36 -32.92
C GLY A 453 -10.12 13.83 -32.97
N LYS A 454 -9.59 13.15 -31.93
CA LYS A 454 -9.60 11.69 -31.81
C LYS A 454 -10.79 11.14 -31.02
N ILE A 455 -11.59 11.97 -30.35
CA ILE A 455 -12.68 11.51 -29.47
C ILE A 455 -13.66 10.59 -30.20
N ASN A 456 -14.09 10.94 -31.41
CA ASN A 456 -15.01 10.11 -32.19
C ASN A 456 -14.41 8.73 -32.49
N THR A 457 -13.10 8.67 -32.77
CA THR A 457 -12.39 7.39 -32.97
C THR A 457 -12.37 6.57 -31.67
N TYR A 458 -12.19 7.21 -30.51
CA TYR A 458 -12.28 6.53 -29.21
C TYR A 458 -13.69 6.00 -28.93
N ILE A 459 -14.73 6.78 -29.23
CA ILE A 459 -16.13 6.36 -29.10
C ILE A 459 -16.38 5.12 -29.96
N ASP A 460 -15.93 5.12 -31.22
CA ASP A 460 -16.10 3.98 -32.13
C ASP A 460 -15.33 2.74 -31.65
N ARG A 461 -14.12 2.91 -31.12
CA ARG A 461 -13.36 1.82 -30.47
C ARG A 461 -14.11 1.24 -29.28
N VAL A 462 -14.68 2.08 -28.42
CA VAL A 462 -15.47 1.64 -27.27
C VAL A 462 -16.71 0.85 -27.72
N LYS A 463 -17.45 1.35 -28.71
CA LYS A 463 -18.61 0.66 -29.30
C LYS A 463 -18.23 -0.68 -29.90
N PHE A 464 -17.11 -0.74 -30.63
CA PHE A 464 -16.58 -1.98 -31.18
C PHE A 464 -16.26 -3.00 -30.09
N ILE A 465 -15.51 -2.61 -29.05
CA ILE A 465 -15.18 -3.52 -27.94
C ILE A 465 -16.46 -4.01 -27.23
N LYS A 466 -17.44 -3.14 -26.99
CA LYS A 466 -18.75 -3.55 -26.43
C LYS A 466 -19.42 -4.61 -27.30
N LYS A 467 -19.40 -4.45 -28.63
CA LYS A 467 -19.96 -5.43 -29.57
C LYS A 467 -19.23 -6.77 -29.49
N VAL A 468 -17.89 -6.76 -29.43
CA VAL A 468 -17.07 -7.98 -29.32
C VAL A 468 -17.29 -8.68 -27.98
N VAL A 469 -17.34 -7.93 -26.87
CA VAL A 469 -17.61 -8.48 -25.53
C VAL A 469 -18.98 -9.14 -25.46
N LYS A 470 -20.01 -8.57 -26.11
CA LYS A 470 -21.35 -9.17 -26.17
C LYS A 470 -21.40 -10.47 -26.99
N LEU A 471 -20.50 -10.65 -27.94
CA LEU A 471 -20.47 -11.82 -28.83
C LEU A 471 -19.59 -12.96 -28.29
N ASN A 472 -18.71 -12.70 -27.33
CA ASN A 472 -17.83 -13.68 -26.70
C ASN A 472 -18.00 -13.62 -25.18
N GLU A 473 -18.90 -14.44 -24.64
CA GLU A 473 -19.11 -14.55 -23.18
C GLU A 473 -17.86 -15.09 -22.46
N THR A 474 -17.03 -15.88 -23.15
CA THR A 474 -15.68 -16.28 -22.71
C THR A 474 -14.64 -15.27 -23.18
N LEU A 475 -14.34 -14.31 -22.32
CA LEU A 475 -13.38 -13.24 -22.58
C LEU A 475 -11.95 -13.80 -22.60
N SER A 476 -11.26 -13.69 -23.74
CA SER A 476 -9.84 -14.02 -23.85
C SER A 476 -8.97 -13.04 -23.07
N GLN A 477 -7.82 -13.49 -22.56
CA GLN A 477 -6.79 -12.64 -21.91
C GLN A 477 -6.36 -11.46 -22.80
N ILE A 478 -6.43 -11.63 -24.12
CA ILE A 478 -6.14 -10.60 -25.11
C ILE A 478 -7.12 -9.42 -25.00
N LEU A 479 -8.41 -9.71 -24.79
CA LEU A 479 -9.46 -8.70 -24.66
C LEU A 479 -9.36 -7.95 -23.32
N LEU A 480 -9.00 -8.66 -22.25
CA LEU A 480 -8.65 -8.08 -20.95
C LEU A 480 -7.50 -7.06 -21.07
N ASN A 481 -6.41 -7.44 -21.74
CA ASN A 481 -5.26 -6.56 -21.95
C ASN A 481 -5.63 -5.33 -22.81
N LYS A 482 -6.46 -5.51 -23.84
CA LYS A 482 -6.98 -4.38 -24.65
C LYS A 482 -7.80 -3.40 -23.83
N ILE A 483 -8.63 -3.87 -22.90
CA ILE A 483 -9.41 -3.00 -22.01
C ILE A 483 -8.49 -2.29 -21.02
N LYS A 484 -7.51 -2.98 -20.42
CA LYS A 484 -6.52 -2.33 -19.53
C LYS A 484 -5.76 -1.22 -20.24
N TYR A 485 -5.34 -1.45 -21.48
CA TYR A 485 -4.69 -0.43 -22.31
C TYR A 485 -5.62 0.76 -22.59
N MET A 486 -6.88 0.50 -22.94
CA MET A 486 -7.87 1.55 -23.14
C MET A 486 -8.12 2.38 -21.87
N VAL A 487 -8.17 1.74 -20.70
CA VAL A 487 -8.31 2.44 -19.41
C VAL A 487 -7.08 3.30 -19.14
N TYR A 488 -5.88 2.79 -19.41
CA TYR A 488 -4.64 3.55 -19.25
C TYR A 488 -4.66 4.80 -20.14
N ASP A 489 -4.88 4.62 -21.44
CA ASP A 489 -4.98 5.70 -22.44
C ASP A 489 -6.03 6.75 -22.07
N PHE A 490 -7.22 6.31 -21.71
CA PHE A 490 -8.30 7.21 -21.32
C PHE A 490 -8.01 7.96 -20.02
N SER A 491 -7.39 7.30 -19.03
CA SER A 491 -7.00 7.95 -17.78
C SER A 491 -5.95 9.04 -18.01
N SER A 492 -5.01 8.83 -18.92
CA SER A 492 -3.98 9.80 -19.29
C SER A 492 -4.59 11.01 -19.99
N ILE A 493 -5.51 10.80 -20.93
CA ILE A 493 -6.28 11.88 -21.57
C ILE A 493 -6.99 12.73 -20.52
N LEU A 494 -7.67 12.10 -19.56
CA LEU A 494 -8.38 12.83 -18.51
C LEU A 494 -7.43 13.64 -17.63
N LEU A 495 -6.23 13.14 -17.31
CA LEU A 495 -5.24 13.89 -16.54
C LEU A 495 -4.78 15.13 -17.32
N ILE A 496 -4.48 14.97 -18.61
CA ILE A 496 -4.11 16.07 -19.50
C ILE A 496 -5.23 17.13 -19.55
N CYS A 497 -6.50 16.72 -19.70
CA CYS A 497 -7.66 17.61 -19.63
C CYS A 497 -7.77 18.36 -18.30
N LEU A 498 -7.35 17.74 -17.18
CA LEU A 498 -7.38 18.34 -15.83
C LEU A 498 -6.09 19.09 -15.45
N ASN A 499 -5.25 19.39 -16.44
CA ASN A 499 -3.97 20.07 -16.34
C ASN A 499 -2.92 19.33 -15.49
N ILE A 500 -2.86 18.00 -15.63
CA ILE A 500 -1.93 17.13 -14.91
C ILE A 500 -1.14 16.26 -15.86
N ILE A 501 0.13 16.09 -15.55
CA ILE A 501 1.02 15.15 -16.21
C ILE A 501 0.59 13.70 -15.92
N PRO A 502 0.31 12.88 -16.95
CA PRO A 502 -0.01 11.46 -16.75
C PRO A 502 1.22 10.69 -16.25
N GLY A 503 1.01 9.76 -15.32
CA GLY A 503 2.02 8.79 -14.88
C GLY A 503 2.07 7.54 -15.74
N SER A 504 2.86 6.57 -15.28
CA SER A 504 3.27 5.41 -16.08
C SER A 504 2.44 4.16 -15.93
N ASP A 505 1.66 4.09 -14.87
CA ASP A 505 0.74 2.99 -14.64
C ASP A 505 -0.71 3.50 -14.56
N PRO A 506 -1.68 2.74 -15.11
CA PRO A 506 -3.10 3.07 -14.99
C PRO A 506 -3.55 3.28 -13.54
N MET A 507 -3.11 2.49 -12.56
CA MET A 507 -3.51 2.67 -11.16
C MET A 507 -3.05 4.03 -10.63
N VAL A 508 -1.81 4.42 -10.92
CA VAL A 508 -1.28 5.74 -10.52
C VAL A 508 -2.10 6.86 -11.14
N ASN A 509 -2.47 6.72 -12.42
CA ASN A 509 -3.33 7.69 -13.10
C ASN A 509 -4.73 7.77 -12.49
N LEU A 510 -5.34 6.63 -12.16
CA LEU A 510 -6.66 6.58 -11.54
C LEU A 510 -6.66 7.22 -10.15
N LEU A 511 -5.63 6.98 -9.33
CA LEU A 511 -5.47 7.60 -8.01
C LEU A 511 -5.27 9.12 -8.12
N ALA A 512 -4.43 9.56 -9.06
CA ALA A 512 -4.23 10.96 -9.39
C ALA A 512 -5.53 11.66 -9.80
N LEU A 513 -6.30 11.03 -10.70
CA LEU A 513 -7.61 11.52 -11.15
C LEU A 513 -8.59 11.69 -9.99
N VAL A 514 -8.69 10.71 -9.09
CA VAL A 514 -9.59 10.81 -7.91
C VAL A 514 -9.21 12.02 -7.06
N LYS A 515 -7.92 12.19 -6.76
CA LYS A 515 -7.43 13.28 -5.92
C LYS A 515 -7.73 14.65 -6.56
N ARG A 516 -7.37 14.84 -7.82
CA ARG A 516 -7.61 16.10 -8.53
C ARG A 516 -9.09 16.41 -8.70
N THR A 517 -9.87 15.42 -9.13
CA THR A 517 -11.30 15.61 -9.41
C THR A 517 -12.06 16.01 -8.14
N LYS A 518 -11.74 15.39 -6.99
CA LYS A 518 -12.30 15.80 -5.69
C LYS A 518 -11.94 17.23 -5.31
N MET A 519 -10.71 17.68 -5.60
CA MET A 519 -10.31 19.06 -5.34
C MET A 519 -11.07 20.05 -6.22
N LEU A 520 -11.13 19.80 -7.53
CA LEU A 520 -11.83 20.68 -8.48
C LEU A 520 -13.33 20.75 -8.18
N ARG A 521 -13.96 19.62 -7.82
CA ARG A 521 -15.39 19.56 -7.49
C ARG A 521 -15.79 20.44 -6.30
N LYS A 522 -14.91 20.65 -5.31
CA LYS A 522 -15.25 21.41 -4.07
C LYS A 522 -15.59 22.89 -4.32
N GLY A 523 -15.31 23.45 -5.50
CA GLY A 523 -15.57 24.85 -5.83
C GLY A 523 -16.53 25.07 -7.01
N VAL A 524 -17.18 24.03 -7.53
CA VAL A 524 -17.94 24.09 -8.78
C VAL A 524 -19.43 24.26 -8.48
N LYS A 525 -20.04 25.31 -9.03
CA LYS A 525 -21.49 25.57 -8.97
C LYS A 525 -22.26 25.08 -10.19
N ASP A 526 -21.58 24.96 -11.34
CA ASP A 526 -22.16 24.49 -12.59
C ASP A 526 -22.51 22.99 -12.53
N GLU A 527 -23.78 22.66 -12.83
CA GLU A 527 -24.30 21.29 -12.74
C GLU A 527 -23.68 20.34 -13.78
N ASN A 528 -23.38 20.83 -14.99
CA ASN A 528 -22.78 20.03 -16.05
C ASN A 528 -21.35 19.63 -15.69
N LEU A 529 -20.57 20.57 -15.14
CA LEU A 529 -19.23 20.31 -14.62
C LEU A 529 -19.25 19.39 -13.41
N MET A 530 -20.18 19.57 -12.47
CA MET A 530 -20.35 18.63 -11.35
C MET A 530 -20.67 17.20 -11.85
N LYS A 531 -21.54 17.07 -12.85
CA LYS A 531 -21.90 15.77 -13.44
C LYS A 531 -20.70 15.13 -14.14
N PHE A 532 -19.89 15.91 -14.86
CA PHE A 532 -18.64 15.47 -15.48
C PHE A 532 -17.65 14.93 -14.44
N TYR A 533 -17.36 15.71 -13.38
CA TYR A 533 -16.46 15.28 -12.30
C TYR A 533 -16.97 14.03 -11.56
N ASN A 534 -18.28 13.92 -11.33
CA ASN A 534 -18.87 12.74 -10.71
C ASN A 534 -18.70 11.48 -11.57
N ARG A 535 -18.82 11.61 -12.90
CA ARG A 535 -18.57 10.50 -13.83
C ARG A 535 -17.10 10.09 -13.84
N ILE A 536 -16.15 11.02 -13.77
CA ILE A 536 -14.72 10.69 -13.60
C ILE A 536 -14.48 9.92 -12.29
N ILE A 537 -15.10 10.34 -11.18
CA ILE A 537 -15.01 9.61 -9.90
C ILE A 537 -15.63 8.21 -10.01
N GLN A 538 -16.71 8.06 -10.77
CA GLN A 538 -17.33 6.75 -11.00
C GLN A 538 -16.44 5.84 -11.86
N PHE A 539 -15.89 6.36 -12.95
CA PHE A 539 -14.93 5.68 -13.83
C PHE A 539 -13.72 5.17 -13.04
N THR A 540 -13.12 6.03 -12.21
CA THR A 540 -11.94 5.68 -11.42
C THR A 540 -12.22 4.55 -10.44
N ARG A 541 -13.31 4.62 -9.68
CA ARG A 541 -13.71 3.55 -8.74
C ARG A 541 -13.91 2.21 -9.42
N LEU A 542 -14.63 2.19 -10.54
CA LEU A 542 -14.90 0.95 -11.26
C LEU A 542 -13.62 0.37 -11.87
N SER A 543 -12.76 1.22 -12.44
CA SER A 543 -11.50 0.81 -13.03
C SER A 543 -10.55 0.22 -11.98
N ILE A 544 -10.42 0.83 -10.81
CA ILE A 544 -9.63 0.30 -9.68
C ILE A 544 -10.13 -1.10 -9.29
N ASN A 545 -11.45 -1.27 -9.15
CA ASN A 545 -12.05 -2.57 -8.85
C ASN A 545 -11.77 -3.61 -9.96
N GLN A 546 -11.74 -3.20 -11.23
CA GLN A 546 -11.39 -4.08 -12.35
C GLN A 546 -9.90 -4.42 -12.39
N PHE A 547 -8.99 -3.55 -11.94
CA PHE A 547 -7.57 -3.95 -11.84
C PHE A 547 -7.33 -4.95 -10.72
N ASN A 548 -8.12 -4.88 -9.65
CA ASN A 548 -8.06 -5.79 -8.51
C ASN A 548 -8.83 -7.10 -8.72
N SER A 549 -9.67 -7.20 -9.75
CA SER A 549 -10.46 -8.40 -10.05
C SER A 549 -10.20 -8.86 -11.48
N ASN A 550 -10.09 -10.17 -11.71
CA ASN A 550 -9.98 -10.70 -13.08
C ASN A 550 -11.32 -10.64 -13.87
N VAL A 551 -12.25 -9.77 -13.47
CA VAL A 551 -13.60 -9.66 -14.03
C VAL A 551 -13.73 -8.32 -14.76
N ILE A 552 -14.10 -8.38 -16.05
CA ILE A 552 -14.36 -7.17 -16.84
C ILE A 552 -15.69 -6.58 -16.41
N ASN A 553 -15.68 -5.34 -15.96
CA ASN A 553 -16.89 -4.60 -15.70
C ASN A 553 -17.26 -3.75 -16.92
N ILE A 554 -18.17 -4.27 -17.76
CA ILE A 554 -18.62 -3.63 -19.01
C ILE A 554 -19.13 -2.20 -18.77
N SER A 555 -19.65 -1.90 -17.56
CA SER A 555 -20.10 -0.56 -17.21
C SER A 555 -19.00 0.51 -17.28
N ILE A 556 -17.72 0.12 -17.22
CA ILE A 556 -16.59 1.05 -17.44
C ILE A 556 -16.64 1.60 -18.87
N LEU A 557 -16.89 0.75 -19.87
CA LEU A 557 -17.00 1.17 -21.26
C LEU A 557 -18.19 2.12 -21.47
N ASP A 558 -19.30 1.91 -20.75
CA ASP A 558 -20.45 2.84 -20.77
C ASP A 558 -20.11 4.20 -20.18
N ILE A 559 -19.31 4.23 -19.12
CA ILE A 559 -18.92 5.49 -18.48
C ILE A 559 -17.86 6.21 -19.31
N ILE A 560 -16.89 5.49 -19.90
CA ILE A 560 -15.91 6.08 -20.83
C ILE A 560 -16.64 6.79 -21.97
N GLU A 561 -17.59 6.12 -22.64
CA GLU A 561 -18.39 6.73 -23.72
C GLU A 561 -19.13 7.98 -23.25
N LYS A 562 -19.78 7.94 -22.08
CA LYS A 562 -20.49 9.08 -21.50
C LYS A 562 -19.58 10.27 -21.16
N ILE A 563 -18.35 10.01 -20.71
CA ILE A 563 -17.37 11.06 -20.40
C ILE A 563 -16.83 11.65 -21.71
N LEU A 564 -16.51 10.82 -22.71
CA LEU A 564 -16.05 11.27 -24.03
C LEU A 564 -17.05 12.23 -24.69
N LEU A 565 -18.34 11.91 -24.63
CA LEU A 565 -19.40 12.81 -25.13
C LEU A 565 -19.42 14.16 -24.40
N GLN A 566 -19.22 14.17 -23.08
CA GLN A 566 -19.17 15.41 -22.30
C GLN A 566 -17.89 16.23 -22.51
N ILE A 567 -16.77 15.59 -22.84
CA ILE A 567 -15.54 16.32 -23.18
C ILE A 567 -15.79 17.18 -24.43
N ASN A 568 -16.52 16.67 -25.42
CA ASN A 568 -16.91 17.45 -26.61
C ASN A 568 -17.79 18.66 -26.24
N GLU A 569 -18.73 18.49 -25.31
CA GLU A 569 -19.61 19.57 -24.83
C GLU A 569 -18.84 20.63 -24.01
N LEU A 570 -17.79 20.23 -23.29
CA LEU A 570 -17.04 21.08 -22.35
C LEU A 570 -15.70 21.58 -22.91
N LYS A 571 -15.47 21.46 -24.23
CA LYS A 571 -14.16 21.71 -24.86
C LYS A 571 -13.56 23.09 -24.51
N GLU A 572 -14.38 24.14 -24.51
CA GLU A 572 -13.92 25.51 -24.26
C GLU A 572 -13.46 25.67 -22.80
N TYR A 573 -14.25 25.14 -21.86
CA TYR A 573 -13.91 25.15 -20.44
C TYR A 573 -12.62 24.37 -20.14
N LEU A 574 -12.44 23.18 -20.74
CA LEU A 574 -11.27 22.33 -20.50
C LEU A 574 -9.96 22.98 -20.99
N CYS A 575 -10.02 23.74 -22.08
CA CYS A 575 -8.91 24.54 -22.57
C CYS A 575 -8.49 25.63 -21.55
N GLU A 576 -9.45 26.23 -20.85
CA GLU A 576 -9.23 27.34 -19.90
C GLU A 576 -8.73 26.93 -18.51
N ILE A 577 -8.77 25.63 -18.14
CA ILE A 577 -8.29 25.16 -16.82
C ILE A 577 -6.79 25.44 -16.64
N LYS A 578 -6.44 26.32 -15.68
CA LYS A 578 -5.05 26.67 -15.28
C LYS A 578 -4.50 25.83 -14.13
#